data_AF-A0AAJ0G114-F1
#
_entry.id   AF-A0AAJ0G114-F1
#
_cell.length_a   1.000
_cell.length_b   1.000
_cell.length_c   1.000
_cell.angle_alpha   90.00
_cell.angle_beta   90.00
_cell.angle_gamma   90.00
#
_symmetry.space_group_name_H-M   'P 1'
#
loop_
_entity.id
_entity.type
_entity.pdbx_description
1 polymer ?
#
loop_
_entity_poly.entity_id
_entity_poly.type
_entity_poly.pdbx_seq_one_letter_code
_entity_poly.pdbx_strand_id
1 'polypeptide(L)'
;MPPKTKVAVAKANNPESKVTEPTPKTVDERTTQRFYQTNPVERRFEEVGFPDLTAQEKKAYTYTKLILPVADHKVPLSNKSEREYWKQVTKDGLPIRRLKKGYTWGQDRSGRDIGTYKLGDFEQRSFKSARLSALDILHRQFLSKRRQAFAAGNAELSDQDISEEKIRRKEMAALKRELYGEITGSLANDPEWDDVIPIPHSEPNDALAKIAYPDDYAEGGYRRL
;
A
#
# COMPACT_ATOMS: atom_id res chain seq x y z
N MET A 1 -42.10 -2.02 -43.79
CA MET A 1 -40.73 -1.76 -43.30
C MET A 1 -40.62 -2.25 -41.84
N PRO A 2 -39.46 -2.79 -41.45
CA PRO A 2 -39.19 -3.61 -40.25
C PRO A 2 -38.85 -2.72 -39.01
N PRO A 3 -38.47 -3.25 -37.81
CA PRO A 3 -38.11 -4.63 -37.48
C PRO A 3 -38.70 -5.26 -36.20
N LYS A 4 -38.75 -6.60 -36.23
CA LYS A 4 -38.92 -7.49 -35.08
C LYS A 4 -37.56 -7.68 -34.40
N THR A 5 -37.44 -7.35 -33.12
CA THR A 5 -36.25 -7.61 -32.31
C THR A 5 -36.26 -9.06 -31.83
N LYS A 6 -35.50 -9.93 -32.50
CA LYS A 6 -35.11 -11.24 -31.97
C LYS A 6 -33.97 -11.03 -30.98
N VAL A 7 -34.24 -11.03 -29.68
CA VAL A 7 -33.20 -11.21 -28.68
C VAL A 7 -32.95 -12.70 -28.56
N ALA A 8 -31.94 -13.18 -29.29
CA ALA A 8 -31.36 -14.50 -29.06
C ALA A 8 -30.61 -14.47 -27.74
N VAL A 9 -31.21 -15.05 -26.69
CA VAL A 9 -30.50 -15.36 -25.45
C VAL A 9 -29.56 -16.52 -25.77
N ALA A 10 -28.30 -16.19 -26.04
CA ALA A 10 -27.23 -17.17 -26.18
C ALA A 10 -27.08 -17.93 -24.86
N LYS A 11 -27.30 -19.24 -24.96
CA LYS A 11 -27.15 -20.24 -23.92
C LYS A 11 -25.69 -20.24 -23.45
N ALA A 12 -25.42 -19.64 -22.29
CA ALA A 12 -24.13 -19.76 -21.61
C ALA A 12 -24.02 -21.17 -21.02
N ASN A 13 -23.55 -22.11 -21.84
CA ASN A 13 -23.01 -23.38 -21.35
C ASN A 13 -21.60 -23.12 -20.81
N ASN A 14 -21.46 -23.05 -19.49
CA ASN A 14 -20.18 -23.33 -18.87
C ASN A 14 -20.40 -24.05 -17.54
N PRO A 15 -20.28 -25.40 -17.48
CA PRO A 15 -20.10 -26.10 -16.23
C PRO A 15 -18.63 -26.48 -16.11
N GLU A 16 -17.77 -25.54 -15.77
CA GLU A 16 -16.50 -25.89 -15.14
C GLU A 16 -16.74 -25.92 -13.63
N SER A 17 -16.55 -27.11 -13.09
CA SER A 17 -16.65 -27.49 -11.69
C SER A 17 -16.00 -26.44 -10.78
N LYS A 18 -16.83 -25.69 -10.05
CA LYS A 18 -16.39 -24.94 -8.86
C LYS A 18 -15.95 -25.95 -7.80
N VAL A 19 -14.67 -26.33 -7.81
CA VAL A 19 -14.01 -26.71 -6.57
C VAL A 19 -14.07 -25.47 -5.70
N THR A 20 -14.87 -25.51 -4.63
CA THR A 20 -15.00 -24.42 -3.67
C THR A 20 -13.63 -24.21 -3.04
N GLU A 21 -12.84 -23.28 -3.57
CA GLU A 21 -11.55 -22.94 -3.00
C GLU A 21 -11.77 -22.49 -1.54
N PRO A 22 -10.95 -22.96 -0.58
CA PRO A 22 -11.11 -22.61 0.81
C PRO A 22 -11.04 -21.08 0.96
N THR A 23 -11.88 -20.50 1.82
CA THR A 23 -11.83 -19.05 2.04
C THR A 23 -10.47 -18.65 2.61
N PRO A 24 -9.73 -17.72 1.98
CA PRO A 24 -8.41 -17.35 2.44
C PRO A 24 -8.52 -16.64 3.79
N LYS A 25 -7.73 -17.07 4.76
CA LYS A 25 -7.69 -16.48 6.11
C LYS A 25 -6.63 -15.39 6.21
N THR A 26 -5.52 -15.59 5.50
CA THR A 26 -4.36 -14.69 5.51
C THR A 26 -4.20 -13.96 4.17
N VAL A 27 -3.43 -12.88 4.19
CA VAL A 27 -3.10 -12.11 2.98
C VAL A 27 -2.29 -12.97 1.99
N ASP A 28 -1.36 -13.80 2.48
CA ASP A 28 -0.58 -14.71 1.62
C ASP A 28 -1.42 -15.80 0.98
N GLU A 29 -2.37 -16.38 1.72
CA GLU A 29 -3.33 -17.33 1.14
C GLU A 29 -4.16 -16.68 0.03
N ARG A 30 -4.66 -15.46 0.25
CA ARG A 30 -5.39 -14.70 -0.78
C ARG A 30 -4.52 -14.40 -1.99
N THR A 31 -3.24 -14.09 -1.77
CA THR A 31 -2.28 -13.82 -2.84
C THR A 31 -2.00 -15.06 -3.67
N THR A 32 -1.81 -16.20 -2.99
CA THR A 32 -1.60 -17.52 -3.59
C THR A 32 -2.82 -17.98 -4.38
N GLN A 33 -4.03 -17.79 -3.85
CA GLN A 33 -5.26 -18.08 -4.59
C GLN A 33 -5.40 -17.22 -5.85
N ARG A 34 -5.18 -15.90 -5.74
CA ARG A 34 -5.19 -15.01 -6.90
C ARG A 34 -4.11 -15.38 -7.92
N PHE A 35 -2.96 -15.86 -7.46
CA PHE A 35 -1.93 -16.40 -8.33
C PHE A 35 -2.50 -17.55 -9.16
N TYR A 36 -3.03 -18.61 -8.54
CA TYR A 36 -3.59 -19.74 -9.31
C TYR A 36 -4.79 -19.37 -10.19
N GLN A 37 -5.65 -18.44 -9.76
CA GLN A 37 -6.77 -17.93 -10.57
C GLN A 37 -6.29 -17.22 -11.84
N THR A 38 -5.16 -16.52 -11.79
CA THR A 38 -4.56 -15.85 -12.96
C THR A 38 -3.57 -16.75 -13.71
N ASN A 39 -3.29 -17.94 -13.18
CA ASN A 39 -2.29 -18.88 -13.68
C ASN A 39 -2.87 -20.32 -13.72
N PRO A 40 -3.92 -20.59 -14.52
CA PRO A 40 -4.69 -21.84 -14.41
C PRO A 40 -3.87 -23.11 -14.73
N VAL A 41 -2.91 -23.02 -15.65
CA VAL A 41 -2.03 -24.14 -16.01
C VAL A 41 -0.96 -24.41 -14.95
N GLU A 42 -0.65 -23.44 -14.10
CA GLU A 42 0.46 -23.57 -13.14
C GLU A 42 0.15 -24.61 -12.06
N ARG A 43 -1.11 -24.72 -11.63
CA ARG A 43 -1.53 -25.73 -10.64
C ARG A 43 -1.35 -27.14 -11.19
N ARG A 44 -1.79 -27.38 -12.43
CA ARG A 44 -1.59 -28.65 -13.14
C ARG A 44 -0.10 -28.95 -13.33
N PHE A 45 0.68 -27.96 -13.75
CA PHE A 45 2.12 -28.10 -13.92
C PHE A 45 2.82 -28.51 -12.61
N GLU A 46 2.39 -27.98 -11.46
CA GLU A 46 2.94 -28.36 -10.15
C GLU A 46 2.54 -29.78 -9.72
N GLU A 47 1.34 -30.23 -10.11
CA GLU A 47 0.82 -31.57 -9.77
C GLU A 47 1.40 -32.69 -10.64
N VAL A 48 1.49 -32.49 -11.95
CA VAL A 48 1.87 -33.54 -12.92
C VAL A 48 3.19 -33.27 -13.65
N GLY A 49 3.76 -32.07 -13.52
CA GLY A 49 4.97 -31.67 -14.24
C GLY A 49 4.72 -31.36 -15.73
N PHE A 50 5.74 -30.82 -16.40
CA PHE A 50 5.66 -30.47 -17.83
C PHE A 50 5.32 -31.63 -18.79
N PRO A 51 5.87 -32.85 -18.63
CA PRO A 51 5.67 -33.93 -19.60
C PRO A 51 4.22 -34.40 -19.70
N ASP A 52 3.49 -34.37 -18.60
CA ASP A 52 2.14 -34.92 -18.49
C ASP A 52 1.04 -33.89 -18.75
N LEU A 53 1.42 -32.63 -19.01
CA LEU A 53 0.49 -31.62 -19.50
C LEU A 53 -0.05 -31.99 -20.89
N THR A 54 -1.32 -31.66 -21.13
CA THR A 54 -1.93 -31.76 -22.46
C THR A 54 -1.22 -30.85 -23.47
N ALA A 55 -1.36 -31.12 -24.76
CA ALA A 55 -0.76 -30.29 -25.80
C ALA A 55 -1.20 -28.81 -25.72
N GLN A 56 -2.47 -28.57 -25.33
CA GLN A 56 -3.01 -27.24 -25.14
C GLN A 56 -2.42 -26.55 -23.89
N GLU A 57 -2.28 -27.27 -22.78
CA GLU A 57 -1.66 -26.73 -21.56
C GLU A 57 -0.18 -26.45 -21.78
N LYS A 58 0.55 -27.32 -22.49
CA LYS A 58 1.95 -27.06 -22.89
C LYS A 58 2.04 -25.78 -23.70
N LYS A 59 1.19 -25.64 -24.73
CA LYS A 59 1.10 -24.43 -25.58
C LYS A 59 0.85 -23.18 -24.74
N ALA A 60 -0.13 -23.22 -23.85
CA ALA A 60 -0.46 -22.11 -22.97
C ALA A 60 0.70 -21.79 -22.01
N TYR A 61 1.25 -22.79 -21.33
CA TYR A 61 2.38 -22.65 -20.41
C TYR A 61 3.58 -21.99 -21.09
N THR A 62 4.00 -22.49 -22.26
CA THR A 62 5.13 -21.92 -23.00
C THR A 62 4.87 -20.50 -23.47
N TYR A 63 3.70 -20.23 -24.07
CA TYR A 63 3.41 -18.89 -24.57
C TYR A 63 3.26 -17.86 -23.46
N THR A 64 2.73 -18.25 -22.30
CA THR A 64 2.62 -17.32 -21.18
C THR A 64 3.98 -16.77 -20.71
N LYS A 65 5.07 -17.54 -20.81
CA LYS A 65 6.41 -17.06 -20.45
C LYS A 65 6.97 -16.06 -21.48
N LEU A 66 6.47 -16.10 -22.73
CA LEU A 66 6.85 -15.20 -23.81
C LEU A 66 6.00 -13.92 -23.87
N ILE A 67 4.77 -13.96 -23.36
CA ILE A 67 3.86 -12.80 -23.33
C ILE A 67 4.31 -11.74 -22.33
N LEU A 68 4.72 -12.14 -21.13
CA LEU A 68 5.05 -11.19 -20.06
C LEU A 68 6.16 -10.20 -20.44
N PRO A 69 7.29 -10.59 -21.06
CA PRO A 69 8.32 -9.64 -21.48
C PRO A 69 7.83 -8.61 -22.51
N VAL A 70 6.92 -9.01 -23.41
CA VAL A 70 6.33 -8.11 -24.40
C VAL A 70 5.31 -7.17 -23.75
N ALA A 71 4.49 -7.70 -22.82
CA ALA A 71 3.54 -6.90 -22.03
C ALA A 71 4.23 -5.86 -21.13
N ASP A 72 5.39 -6.21 -20.57
CA ASP A 72 6.22 -5.33 -19.73
C ASP A 72 7.09 -4.36 -20.55
N HIS A 73 6.95 -4.31 -21.88
CA HIS A 73 7.78 -3.52 -22.80
C HIS A 73 9.29 -3.78 -22.67
N LYS A 74 9.70 -4.96 -22.18
CA LYS A 74 11.11 -5.37 -22.10
C LYS A 74 11.67 -5.79 -23.46
N VAL A 75 10.78 -6.17 -24.38
CA VAL A 75 11.13 -6.53 -25.76
C VAL A 75 10.59 -5.43 -26.69
N PRO A 76 11.45 -4.62 -27.32
CA PRO A 76 11.01 -3.61 -28.26
C PRO A 76 10.51 -4.30 -29.54
N LEU A 77 9.24 -4.06 -29.89
CA LEU A 77 8.63 -4.50 -31.15
C LEU A 77 8.29 -3.27 -31.99
N SER A 78 8.29 -3.42 -33.32
CA SER A 78 7.73 -2.38 -34.19
C SER A 78 6.22 -2.28 -34.03
N ASN A 79 5.62 -1.11 -34.27
CA ASN A 79 4.16 -0.91 -34.16
C ASN A 79 3.33 -1.94 -34.97
N LYS A 80 3.83 -2.33 -36.16
CA LYS A 80 3.17 -3.35 -37.00
C LYS A 80 3.26 -4.73 -36.36
N SER A 81 4.44 -5.11 -35.88
CA SER A 81 4.69 -6.39 -35.21
C SER A 81 3.89 -6.52 -33.91
N GLU A 82 3.84 -5.45 -33.12
CA GLU A 82 3.10 -5.41 -31.87
C GLU A 82 1.59 -5.60 -32.09
N ARG A 83 1.01 -4.94 -33.11
CA ARG A 83 -0.40 -5.10 -33.45
C ARG A 83 -0.74 -6.55 -33.84
N GLU A 84 0.05 -7.16 -34.72
CA GLU A 84 -0.17 -8.56 -35.13
C GLU A 84 0.08 -9.53 -33.98
N TYR A 85 1.07 -9.25 -33.13
CA TYR A 85 1.34 -10.03 -31.92
C TYR A 85 0.13 -10.06 -30.99
N TRP A 86 -0.38 -8.89 -30.60
CA TRP A 86 -1.53 -8.82 -29.69
C TRP A 86 -2.79 -9.41 -30.31
N LYS A 87 -2.99 -9.25 -31.61
CA LYS A 87 -4.09 -9.90 -32.34
C LYS A 87 -4.02 -11.42 -32.23
N GLN A 88 -2.83 -12.01 -32.37
CA GLN A 88 -2.64 -13.45 -32.22
C GLN A 88 -2.84 -13.91 -30.77
N VAL A 89 -2.34 -13.14 -29.80
CA VAL A 89 -2.52 -13.42 -28.35
C VAL A 89 -4.01 -13.43 -27.98
N THR A 90 -4.79 -12.46 -28.47
CA THR A 90 -6.24 -12.40 -28.26
C THR A 90 -6.96 -13.55 -28.98
N LYS A 91 -6.58 -13.86 -30.21
CA LYS A 91 -7.16 -14.97 -30.99
C LYS A 91 -6.99 -16.31 -30.30
N ASP A 92 -5.81 -16.54 -29.70
CA ASP A 92 -5.49 -17.78 -28.99
C ASP A 92 -5.99 -17.78 -27.53
N GLY A 93 -6.65 -16.70 -27.08
CA GLY A 93 -7.22 -16.60 -25.73
C GLY A 93 -6.18 -16.64 -24.60
N LEU A 94 -4.95 -16.21 -24.86
CA LEU A 94 -3.85 -16.36 -23.92
C LEU A 94 -3.91 -15.29 -22.81
N PRO A 95 -3.63 -15.65 -21.54
CA PRO A 95 -3.70 -14.70 -20.43
C PRO A 95 -2.56 -13.67 -20.50
N ILE A 96 -2.93 -12.40 -20.71
CA ILE A 96 -2.00 -11.27 -20.86
C ILE A 96 -1.49 -10.79 -19.50
N ARG A 97 -2.36 -10.81 -18.48
CA ARG A 97 -2.05 -10.33 -17.13
C ARG A 97 -2.06 -11.49 -16.17
N ARG A 98 -0.91 -11.76 -15.55
CA ARG A 98 -0.73 -12.85 -14.58
C ARG A 98 0.05 -12.32 -13.38
N LEU A 99 -0.27 -12.85 -12.21
CA LEU A 99 0.55 -12.57 -11.03
C LEU A 99 1.82 -13.43 -11.07
N LYS A 100 2.93 -12.87 -10.59
CA LYS A 100 4.20 -13.58 -10.44
C LYS A 100 4.13 -14.50 -9.21
N LYS A 101 4.78 -15.66 -9.29
CA LYS A 101 4.96 -16.56 -8.13
C LYS A 101 5.93 -15.94 -7.12
N GLY A 102 5.68 -16.15 -5.83
CA GLY A 102 6.56 -15.68 -4.76
C GLY A 102 6.51 -14.17 -4.54
N TYR A 103 5.34 -13.55 -4.70
CA TYR A 103 5.15 -12.17 -4.28
C TYR A 103 5.22 -12.09 -2.74
N THR A 104 6.16 -11.31 -2.23
CA THR A 104 6.33 -11.06 -0.80
C THR A 104 5.78 -9.69 -0.46
N TRP A 105 4.87 -9.62 0.51
CA TRP A 105 4.32 -8.34 0.99
C TRP A 105 5.33 -7.51 1.79
N GLY A 106 6.43 -8.14 2.22
CA GLY A 106 7.46 -7.52 3.03
C GLY A 106 7.08 -7.48 4.50
N GLN A 107 7.94 -6.84 5.29
CA GLN A 107 7.76 -6.71 6.72
C GLN A 107 7.19 -5.34 7.07
N ASP A 108 6.41 -5.29 8.14
CA ASP A 108 5.99 -4.05 8.75
C ASP A 108 7.13 -3.39 9.55
N ARG A 109 6.87 -2.21 10.11
CA ARG A 109 7.84 -1.47 10.93
C ARG A 109 8.24 -2.22 12.21
N SER A 110 7.42 -3.17 12.67
CA SER A 110 7.71 -4.03 13.82
C SER A 110 8.49 -5.31 13.44
N GLY A 111 8.79 -5.51 12.14
CA GLY A 111 9.47 -6.70 11.62
C GLY A 111 8.53 -7.89 11.34
N ARG A 112 7.22 -7.73 11.55
CA ARG A 112 6.22 -8.76 11.27
C ARG A 112 5.91 -8.82 9.78
N ASP A 113 5.87 -10.02 9.23
CA ASP A 113 5.49 -10.23 7.83
C ASP A 113 4.02 -9.87 7.58
N ILE A 114 3.79 -8.99 6.61
CA ILE A 114 2.47 -8.50 6.20
C ILE A 114 1.60 -9.63 5.63
N GLY A 115 2.23 -10.66 5.04
CA GLY A 115 1.55 -11.84 4.52
C GLY A 115 0.74 -12.62 5.57
N THR A 116 1.18 -12.55 6.83
CA THR A 116 0.59 -13.28 7.96
C THR A 116 -0.65 -12.63 8.56
N TYR A 117 -1.00 -11.42 8.12
CA TYR A 117 -2.16 -10.71 8.67
C TYR A 117 -3.45 -11.39 8.25
N LYS A 118 -4.46 -11.35 9.13
CA LYS A 118 -5.83 -11.65 8.73
C LYS A 118 -6.32 -10.59 7.76
N LEU A 119 -7.20 -10.97 6.85
CA LEU A 119 -7.70 -10.05 5.82
C LEU A 119 -8.36 -8.79 6.41
N GLY A 120 -9.19 -8.94 7.44
CA GLY A 120 -9.85 -7.80 8.09
C GLY A 120 -8.86 -6.84 8.77
N ASP A 121 -7.87 -7.39 9.48
CA ASP A 121 -6.84 -6.59 10.16
C ASP A 121 -5.98 -5.83 9.13
N PHE A 122 -5.65 -6.49 8.01
CA PHE A 122 -4.92 -5.87 6.91
C PHE A 122 -5.73 -4.76 6.23
N GLU A 123 -7.03 -4.97 6.01
CA GLU A 123 -7.92 -3.95 5.45
C GLU A 123 -8.01 -2.72 6.35
N GLN A 124 -8.22 -2.90 7.66
CA GLN A 124 -8.23 -1.80 8.62
C GLN A 124 -6.89 -1.05 8.64
N ARG A 125 -5.77 -1.79 8.66
CA ARG A 125 -4.43 -1.20 8.61
C ARG A 125 -4.21 -0.40 7.33
N SER A 126 -4.62 -0.95 6.18
CA SER A 126 -4.50 -0.27 4.88
C SER A 126 -5.33 1.02 4.83
N PHE A 127 -6.54 0.99 5.37
CA PHE A 127 -7.40 2.16 5.47
C PHE A 127 -6.80 3.25 6.36
N LYS A 128 -6.31 2.88 7.55
CA LYS A 128 -5.62 3.81 8.45
C LYS A 128 -4.36 4.39 7.79
N SER A 129 -3.57 3.58 7.09
CA SER A 129 -2.39 4.04 6.36
C SER A 129 -2.75 5.00 5.23
N ALA A 130 -3.83 4.74 4.49
CA ALA A 130 -4.31 5.63 3.44
C ALA A 130 -4.79 6.96 4.03
N ARG A 131 -5.54 6.92 5.14
CA ARG A 131 -5.97 8.12 5.87
C ARG A 131 -4.79 8.95 6.36
N LEU A 132 -3.78 8.31 6.96
CA LEU A 132 -2.55 8.97 7.38
C LEU A 132 -1.86 9.66 6.20
N SER A 133 -1.75 8.99 5.04
CA SER A 133 -1.14 9.57 3.84
C SER A 133 -1.90 10.78 3.31
N ALA A 134 -3.24 10.77 3.37
CA ALA A 134 -4.06 11.90 2.96
C ALA A 134 -3.85 13.11 3.89
N LEU A 135 -3.81 12.88 5.21
CA LEU A 135 -3.52 13.94 6.18
C LEU A 135 -2.10 14.49 6.00
N ASP A 136 -1.12 13.65 5.68
CA ASP A 136 0.26 14.07 5.41
C ASP A 136 0.35 14.98 4.17
N ILE A 137 -0.41 14.67 3.11
CA ILE A 137 -0.50 15.54 1.93
C ILE A 137 -1.07 16.91 2.30
N LEU A 138 -2.16 16.94 3.09
CA LEU A 138 -2.78 18.20 3.56
C LEU A 138 -1.84 19.00 4.46
N HIS A 139 -1.10 18.31 5.34
CA HIS A 139 -0.08 18.93 6.19
C HIS A 139 1.02 19.60 5.34
N ARG A 140 1.52 18.91 4.31
CA ARG A 140 2.52 19.48 3.38
C ARG A 140 1.97 20.69 2.62
N GLN A 141 0.69 20.67 2.25
CA GLN A 141 0.02 21.82 1.63
C GLN A 141 -0.04 23.01 2.59
N PHE A 142 -0.41 22.78 3.86
CA PHE A 142 -0.38 23.81 4.90
C PHE A 142 1.02 24.41 5.08
N LEU A 143 2.07 23.58 5.16
CA LEU A 143 3.45 24.06 5.26
C LEU A 143 3.87 24.88 4.05
N SER A 144 3.46 24.47 2.84
CA SER A 144 3.72 25.23 1.61
C SER A 144 3.04 26.60 1.67
N LYS A 145 1.76 26.65 2.06
CA LYS A 145 1.00 27.90 2.25
C LYS A 145 1.66 28.81 3.27
N ARG A 146 2.10 28.26 4.41
CA ARG A 146 2.83 28.99 5.46
C ARG A 146 4.12 29.62 4.93
N ARG A 147 4.92 28.85 4.20
CA ARG A 147 6.17 29.34 3.60
C ARG A 147 5.92 30.47 2.59
N GLN A 148 4.88 30.33 1.77
CA GLN A 148 4.49 31.36 0.80
C GLN A 148 4.02 32.65 1.49
N ALA A 149 3.23 32.55 2.56
CA ALA A 149 2.78 33.70 3.34
C ALA A 149 3.98 34.48 3.93
N PHE A 150 4.92 33.76 4.56
CA PHE A 150 6.16 34.36 5.07
C PHE A 150 6.97 35.04 3.96
N ALA A 151 7.12 34.40 2.80
CA ALA A 151 7.83 34.97 1.66
C ALA A 151 7.14 36.22 1.08
N ALA A 152 5.81 36.29 1.16
CA ALA A 152 5.00 37.44 0.74
C ALA A 152 4.96 38.58 1.77
N GLY A 153 5.67 38.45 2.90
CA GLY A 153 5.65 39.45 3.98
C GLY A 153 4.39 39.43 4.84
N ASN A 154 3.51 38.44 4.65
CA ASN A 154 2.36 38.22 5.52
C ASN A 154 2.69 37.10 6.52
N ALA A 155 3.02 37.48 7.76
CA ALA A 155 3.42 36.52 8.79
C ALA A 155 2.25 35.71 9.39
N GLU A 156 1.01 36.13 9.16
CA GLU A 156 -0.16 35.57 9.83
C GLU A 156 -1.01 34.74 8.85
N LEU A 157 -1.04 33.44 9.11
CA LEU A 157 -2.06 32.55 8.56
C LEU A 157 -3.37 32.77 9.32
N SER A 158 -4.50 32.47 8.67
CA SER A 158 -5.80 32.52 9.34
C SER A 158 -5.81 31.61 10.57
N ASP A 159 -6.40 32.08 11.68
CA ASP A 159 -6.62 31.29 12.89
C ASP A 159 -7.35 29.97 12.61
N GLN A 160 -8.24 29.98 11.61
CA GLN A 160 -8.92 28.79 11.15
C GLN A 160 -7.93 27.76 10.59
N ASP A 161 -7.01 28.16 9.69
CA ASP A 161 -6.00 27.27 9.11
C ASP A 161 -5.10 26.65 10.20
N ILE A 162 -4.74 27.45 11.21
CA ILE A 162 -3.93 27.01 12.35
C ILE A 162 -4.70 26.01 13.21
N SER A 163 -5.99 26.25 13.47
CA SER A 163 -6.83 25.36 14.26
C SER A 163 -7.06 24.01 13.56
N GLU A 164 -7.31 24.01 12.26
CA GLU A 164 -7.48 22.81 11.44
C GLU A 164 -6.18 22.01 11.38
N GLU A 165 -5.04 22.69 11.26
CA GLU A 165 -3.73 22.07 11.30
C GLU A 165 -3.45 21.40 12.66
N LYS A 166 -3.81 22.04 13.79
CA LYS A 166 -3.68 21.42 15.12
C LYS A 166 -4.51 20.15 15.24
N ILE A 167 -5.73 20.13 14.71
CA ILE A 167 -6.60 18.93 14.69
C ILE A 167 -5.97 17.84 13.81
N ARG A 168 -5.53 18.20 12.60
CA ARG A 168 -4.88 17.30 11.64
C ARG A 168 -3.67 16.61 12.26
N ARG A 169 -2.79 17.35 12.94
CA ARG A 169 -1.61 16.79 13.60
C ARG A 169 -1.97 15.81 14.71
N LYS A 170 -2.94 16.13 15.57
CA LYS A 170 -3.44 15.22 16.61
C LYS A 170 -3.96 13.91 16.00
N GLU A 171 -4.71 14.01 14.91
CA GLU A 171 -5.23 12.85 14.20
C GLU A 171 -4.10 12.02 13.57
N MET A 172 -3.11 12.67 12.97
CA MET A 172 -1.92 11.99 12.44
C MET A 172 -1.14 11.28 13.55
N ALA A 173 -0.95 11.91 14.71
CA ALA A 173 -0.26 11.30 15.85
C ALA A 173 -1.01 10.08 16.38
N ALA A 174 -2.35 10.19 16.54
CA ALA A 174 -3.19 9.06 16.92
C ALA A 174 -3.07 7.89 15.92
N LEU A 175 -3.20 8.16 14.62
CA LEU A 175 -3.08 7.13 13.58
C LEU A 175 -1.68 6.50 13.53
N LYS A 176 -0.61 7.29 13.70
CA LYS A 176 0.76 6.76 13.78
C LYS A 176 0.92 5.82 14.97
N ARG A 177 0.41 6.21 16.14
CA ARG A 177 0.44 5.38 17.35
C ARG A 177 -0.31 4.07 17.16
N GLU A 178 -1.49 4.12 16.54
CA GLU A 178 -2.29 2.93 16.25
C GLU A 178 -1.65 2.01 15.19
N LEU A 179 -0.97 2.57 14.18
CA LEU A 179 -0.40 1.81 13.07
C LEU A 179 0.98 1.22 13.39
N TYR A 180 1.78 1.94 14.15
CA TYR A 180 3.20 1.68 14.32
C TYR A 180 3.62 1.51 15.79
N GLY A 181 2.70 1.66 16.74
CA GLY A 181 2.99 1.63 18.17
C GLY A 181 3.48 2.98 18.70
N GLU A 182 3.84 2.98 19.97
CA GLU A 182 4.34 4.16 20.67
C GLU A 182 5.78 4.48 20.25
N ILE A 183 6.08 5.77 20.04
CA ILE A 183 7.43 6.22 19.69
C ILE A 183 8.23 6.23 21.00
N THR A 184 9.18 5.31 21.14
CA THR A 184 10.14 5.33 22.26
C THR A 184 11.33 6.21 21.87
N GLY A 185 11.36 7.47 22.30
CA GLY A 185 12.46 8.42 22.08
C GLY A 185 12.16 9.86 22.52
N SER A 186 13.20 10.70 22.58
CA SER A 186 13.16 12.11 23.02
C SER A 186 12.09 12.94 22.28
N LEU A 187 11.30 13.70 23.05
CA LEU A 187 10.22 14.55 22.56
C LEU A 187 10.73 15.68 21.66
N ALA A 188 11.99 16.08 21.80
CA ALA A 188 12.62 17.12 20.97
C ALA A 188 12.74 16.75 19.48
N ASN A 189 12.67 15.46 19.15
CA ASN A 189 12.70 14.98 17.77
C ASN A 189 11.29 14.66 17.22
N ASP A 190 10.24 14.88 18.02
CA ASP A 190 8.86 14.65 17.60
C ASP A 190 8.30 15.90 16.89
N PRO A 191 7.83 15.78 15.63
CA PRO A 191 7.13 16.86 14.94
C PRO A 191 5.88 17.40 15.66
N GLU A 192 5.36 16.68 16.67
CA GLU A 192 4.28 17.14 17.58
C GLU A 192 4.75 18.20 18.59
N TRP A 193 6.06 18.33 18.84
CA TRP A 193 6.66 19.19 19.87
C TRP A 193 7.63 20.24 19.31
N ASP A 194 7.77 20.32 17.98
CA ASP A 194 8.65 21.26 17.26
C ASP A 194 8.27 22.74 17.47
N ASP A 195 7.03 23.02 17.86
CA ASP A 195 6.55 24.36 18.24
C ASP A 195 6.76 24.71 19.72
N VAL A 196 7.28 23.77 20.51
CA VAL A 196 7.52 23.94 21.94
C VAL A 196 9.02 24.06 22.18
N ILE A 197 9.47 25.26 22.59
CA ILE A 197 10.87 25.51 22.94
C ILE A 197 11.14 24.87 24.31
N PRO A 198 12.13 23.98 24.45
CA PRO A 198 12.51 23.42 25.74
C PRO A 198 12.95 24.54 26.70
N ILE A 199 12.41 24.58 27.92
CA ILE A 199 12.87 25.50 28.95
C ILE A 199 13.99 24.79 29.73
N PRO A 200 15.25 25.28 29.67
CA PRO A 200 16.31 24.69 30.46
C PRO A 200 16.02 24.90 31.94
N HIS A 201 16.02 23.82 32.71
CA HIS A 201 15.91 23.89 34.16
C HIS A 201 17.22 24.49 34.72
N SER A 202 17.19 25.76 35.12
CA SER A 202 18.34 26.42 35.74
C SER A 202 18.22 26.35 37.26
N GLU A 203 18.93 25.41 37.89
CA GLU A 203 19.10 25.43 39.35
C GLU A 203 19.98 26.63 39.75
N PRO A 204 19.62 27.41 40.80
CA PRO A 204 20.45 28.49 41.30
C PRO A 204 21.79 27.95 41.80
N ASN A 205 22.86 28.76 41.68
CA ASN A 205 24.24 28.34 41.97
C ASN A 205 24.45 27.83 43.41
N ASP A 206 23.53 28.12 44.34
CA ASP A 206 23.56 27.74 45.75
C ASP A 206 22.68 26.50 46.08
N ALA A 207 22.31 25.72 45.05
CA ALA A 207 21.53 24.51 45.22
C ALA A 207 22.31 23.45 46.04
N LEU A 208 21.80 23.13 47.23
CA LEU A 208 22.43 22.23 48.20
C LEU A 208 22.57 20.78 47.72
N ALA A 209 21.83 20.37 46.69
CA ALA A 209 21.96 19.06 46.05
C ALA A 209 21.49 19.14 44.58
N LYS A 210 22.44 19.06 43.64
CA LYS A 210 22.13 18.92 42.20
C LYS A 210 21.67 17.49 41.95
N ILE A 211 20.41 17.30 41.56
CA ILE A 211 19.89 15.99 41.19
C ILE A 211 20.26 15.76 39.73
N ALA A 212 21.06 14.74 39.44
CA ALA A 212 21.27 14.28 38.07
C ALA A 212 20.01 13.56 37.60
N TYR A 213 19.09 14.30 37.01
CA TYR A 213 17.89 13.72 36.41
C TYR A 213 18.30 12.82 35.24
N PRO A 214 17.74 11.60 35.15
CA PRO A 214 17.80 10.82 33.91
C PRO A 214 17.22 11.62 32.74
N ASP A 215 17.79 11.46 31.54
CA ASP A 215 17.42 12.24 30.35
C ASP A 215 15.90 12.24 30.09
N ASP A 216 15.24 11.09 30.28
CA ASP A 216 13.78 10.94 30.13
C ASP A 216 12.94 11.77 31.12
N TYR A 217 13.49 12.15 32.28
CA TYR A 217 12.80 12.93 33.32
C TYR A 217 13.12 14.44 33.22
N ALA A 218 14.26 14.81 32.65
CA ALA A 218 14.65 16.21 32.42
C ALA A 218 13.79 16.89 31.33
N GLU A 219 13.17 16.12 30.44
CA GLU A 219 12.29 16.60 29.38
C GLU A 219 10.92 17.11 29.87
N GLY A 220 10.58 17.06 31.16
CA GLY A 220 9.26 17.49 31.68
C GLY A 220 8.95 19.00 31.63
N GLY A 221 9.89 19.84 31.18
CA GLY A 221 9.84 21.31 31.21
C GLY A 221 9.18 21.99 30.00
N TYR A 222 8.18 21.37 29.38
CA TYR A 222 7.49 21.95 28.21
C TYR A 222 6.28 22.80 28.63
N ARG A 223 6.26 24.10 28.26
CA ARG A 223 5.12 25.00 28.49
C ARG A 223 4.57 25.51 27.16
N ARG A 224 3.27 25.29 26.90
CA ARG A 224 2.58 25.85 25.72
C ARG A 224 2.37 27.34 25.89
N LEU A 225 2.72 28.12 24.87
CA LEU A 225 2.27 29.50 24.68
C LEU A 225 0.87 29.51 24.03
#